data_AF-A0AAW8RUD1-F1
#
_entry.id   AF-A0AAW8RUD1-F1
#
_cell.length_a   1.000
_cell.length_b   1.000
_cell.length_c   1.000
_cell.angle_alpha   90.00
_cell.angle_beta   90.00
_cell.angle_gamma   90.00
#
_symmetry.space_group_name_H-M   'P 1'
#
loop_
_entity.id
_entity.type
_entity.pdbx_description
1 polymer ?
#
loop_
_entity_poly.entity_id
_entity_poly.type
_entity_poly.pdbx_seq_one_letter_code
_entity_poly.pdbx_strand_id
1 'polypeptide(L)'
;MEENITIEFVRNWIEKHHLTRKSYESVLTDALTNNGHYYIDNPYLRDWIRKNTEMFRNILPYELNENQQIVLDWLKYPLNDIPNRFAENYFAYVTCLFLGQAPDKVLKAYQELSPEQQLEVLAAFAEWGKKEVAE
;
A
#
# COMPACT_ATOMS: atom_id res chain seq x y z
N MET A 1 -30.34 6.89 12.64
CA MET A 1 -29.90 6.41 11.32
C MET A 1 -28.49 5.87 11.53
N GLU A 2 -28.23 4.60 11.24
CA GLU A 2 -26.84 4.10 11.22
C GLU A 2 -26.17 4.72 10.00
N GLU A 3 -25.18 5.60 10.20
CA GLU A 3 -24.29 5.99 9.11
C GLU A 3 -23.49 4.75 8.72
N ASN A 4 -23.72 4.25 7.50
CA ASN A 4 -23.01 3.10 7.00
C ASN A 4 -21.62 3.55 6.52
N ILE A 5 -20.59 3.34 7.34
CA ILE A 5 -19.20 3.67 7.00
C ILE A 5 -18.78 2.84 5.77
N THR A 6 -18.41 3.53 4.69
CA THR A 6 -17.92 2.90 3.46
C THR A 6 -16.41 2.69 3.51
N ILE A 7 -15.89 1.75 2.72
CA ILE A 7 -14.43 1.55 2.59
C ILE A 7 -13.74 2.84 2.14
N GLU A 8 -14.37 3.59 1.22
CA GLU A 8 -13.83 4.85 0.71
C GLU A 8 -13.73 5.92 1.80
N PHE A 9 -14.71 6.00 2.71
CA PHE A 9 -14.62 6.87 3.87
C PHE A 9 -13.41 6.50 4.75
N VAL A 10 -13.20 5.21 5.00
CA VAL A 10 -12.07 4.75 5.83
C VAL A 10 -10.73 5.02 5.16
N ARG A 11 -10.63 4.83 3.83
CA ARG A 11 -9.42 5.16 3.06
C ARG A 11 -9.08 6.64 3.15
N ASN A 12 -10.07 7.52 2.95
CA ASN A 12 -9.88 8.97 3.11
C ASN A 12 -9.45 9.35 4.53
N TRP A 13 -10.00 8.69 5.56
CA TRP A 13 -9.57 8.90 6.94
C TRP A 13 -8.12 8.42 7.19
N ILE A 14 -7.74 7.25 6.68
CA ILE A 14 -6.35 6.74 6.73
C ILE A 14 -5.37 7.73 6.11
N GLU A 15 -5.69 8.22 4.91
CA GLU A 15 -4.85 9.19 4.18
C GLU A 15 -4.72 10.51 4.94
N LYS A 16 -5.84 11.06 5.45
CA LYS A 16 -5.86 12.30 6.24
C LYS A 16 -5.00 12.22 7.51
N HIS A 17 -4.97 11.05 8.15
CA HIS A 17 -4.22 10.83 9.40
C HIS A 17 -2.83 10.22 9.17
N HIS A 18 -2.41 10.07 7.91
CA HIS A 18 -1.12 9.46 7.54
C HIS A 18 -0.88 8.10 8.20
N LEU A 19 -1.93 7.30 8.35
CA LEU A 19 -1.84 5.99 9.00
C LEU A 19 -1.18 4.97 8.08
N THR A 20 -0.34 4.12 8.65
CA THR A 20 0.32 3.02 7.94
C THR A 20 0.04 1.71 8.64
N ARG A 21 0.54 0.60 8.09
CA ARG A 21 0.47 -0.71 8.73
C ARG A 21 1.06 -0.73 10.14
N LYS A 22 2.01 0.15 10.46
CA LYS A 22 2.56 0.30 11.83
C LYS A 22 1.55 0.89 12.80
N SER A 23 0.59 1.69 12.32
CA SER A 23 -0.47 2.28 13.14
C SER A 23 -1.55 1.27 13.54
N TYR A 24 -1.62 0.10 12.89
CA TYR A 24 -2.70 -0.88 13.05
C TYR A 24 -3.02 -1.20 14.50
N GLU A 25 -2.03 -1.64 15.27
CA GLU A 25 -2.22 -2.05 16.67
C GLU A 25 -2.69 -0.88 17.55
N SER A 26 -2.12 0.31 17.34
CA SER A 26 -2.50 1.50 18.12
C SER A 26 -3.94 1.94 17.84
N VAL A 27 -4.35 1.94 16.57
CA VAL A 27 -5.70 2.32 16.16
C VAL A 27 -6.73 1.28 16.59
N LEU A 28 -6.40 -0.01 16.45
CA LEU A 28 -7.29 -1.08 16.92
C LEU A 28 -7.47 -1.03 18.43
N THR A 29 -6.40 -0.75 19.18
CA THR A 29 -6.48 -0.59 20.63
C THR A 29 -7.35 0.60 21.04
N ASP A 30 -7.20 1.76 20.40
CA ASP A 30 -8.07 2.93 20.62
C ASP A 30 -9.53 2.58 20.31
N ALA A 31 -9.76 1.86 19.20
CA ALA A 31 -11.10 1.44 18.80
C ALA A 31 -11.76 0.47 19.79
N LEU A 32 -11.01 -0.44 20.40
CA LEU A 32 -11.53 -1.44 21.34
C LEU A 32 -11.73 -0.89 22.75
N THR A 33 -10.81 -0.05 23.21
CA THR A 33 -10.77 0.40 24.61
C THR A 33 -11.51 1.72 24.82
N ASN A 34 -11.76 2.48 23.75
CA ASN A 34 -12.28 3.85 23.84
C ASN A 34 -11.43 4.74 24.77
N ASN A 35 -10.16 4.38 24.98
CA ASN A 35 -9.24 5.11 25.82
C ASN A 35 -8.32 5.97 24.94
N GLY A 36 -8.54 7.28 24.99
CA GLY A 36 -7.57 8.26 24.52
C GLY A 36 -8.08 9.23 23.46
N HIS A 37 -9.14 8.91 22.69
CA HIS A 37 -9.66 9.79 21.63
C HIS A 37 -8.56 10.38 20.73
N TYR A 38 -7.44 9.67 20.56
CA TYR A 38 -6.28 10.25 19.88
C TYR A 38 -6.46 10.23 18.35
N TYR A 39 -7.26 9.29 17.82
CA TYR A 39 -7.45 9.10 16.39
C TYR A 39 -8.91 9.01 15.94
N ILE A 40 -9.81 8.45 16.76
CA ILE A 40 -11.18 8.12 16.35
C ILE A 40 -12.24 8.80 17.23
N ASP A 41 -12.65 10.01 16.85
CA ASP A 41 -13.80 10.69 17.46
C ASP A 41 -15.15 10.17 16.94
N ASN A 42 -15.17 9.65 15.71
CA ASN A 42 -16.39 9.16 15.07
C ASN A 42 -16.76 7.75 15.63
N PRO A 43 -17.88 7.60 16.36
CA PRO A 43 -18.28 6.32 16.93
C PRO A 43 -18.63 5.27 15.86
N TYR A 44 -19.14 5.67 14.70
CA TYR A 44 -19.43 4.75 13.60
C TYR A 44 -18.17 4.19 12.96
N LEU A 45 -17.13 5.03 12.77
CA LEU A 45 -15.82 4.57 12.30
C LEU A 45 -15.20 3.57 13.29
N ARG A 46 -15.33 3.85 14.59
CA ARG A 46 -14.87 2.94 15.66
C ARG A 46 -15.52 1.57 15.54
N ASP A 47 -16.85 1.55 15.45
CA ASP A 47 -17.60 0.29 15.32
C ASP A 47 -17.29 -0.44 14.01
N TRP A 48 -17.05 0.30 12.92
CA TRP A 48 -16.62 -0.29 11.66
C TRP A 48 -15.26 -0.99 11.80
N ILE A 49 -14.25 -0.34 12.40
CA ILE A 49 -12.91 -0.92 12.60
C ILE A 49 -12.99 -2.18 13.45
N ARG A 50 -13.78 -2.16 14.54
CA ARG A 50 -13.98 -3.31 15.42
C ARG A 50 -14.59 -4.51 14.69
N LYS A 51 -15.53 -4.27 13.78
CA LYS A 51 -16.21 -5.32 13.00
C LYS A 51 -15.39 -5.81 11.81
N ASN A 52 -14.44 -5.01 11.32
CA ASN A 52 -13.71 -5.24 10.07
C ASN A 52 -12.18 -5.20 10.27
N THR A 53 -11.66 -5.79 11.36
CA THR A 53 -10.24 -5.69 11.75
C THR A 53 -9.26 -6.12 10.66
N GLU A 54 -9.51 -7.27 10.01
CA GLU A 54 -8.67 -7.77 8.92
C GLU A 54 -8.71 -6.87 7.70
N MET A 55 -9.90 -6.40 7.32
CA MET A 55 -10.05 -5.47 6.20
C MET A 55 -9.34 -4.15 6.50
N PHE A 56 -9.48 -3.62 7.71
CA PHE A 56 -8.79 -2.42 8.17
C PHE A 56 -7.26 -2.58 8.06
N ARG A 57 -6.72 -3.72 8.51
CA ARG A 57 -5.28 -4.03 8.37
C ARG A 57 -4.81 -4.03 6.91
N ASN A 58 -5.67 -4.50 6.01
CA ASN A 58 -5.34 -4.68 4.59
C ASN A 58 -5.44 -3.39 3.77
N ILE A 59 -6.27 -2.43 4.18
CA ILE A 59 -6.37 -1.12 3.51
C ILE A 59 -5.34 -0.11 4.03
N LEU A 60 -4.65 -0.40 5.14
CA LEU A 60 -3.54 0.42 5.62
C LEU A 60 -2.34 0.31 4.67
N PRO A 61 -1.77 1.44 4.23
CA PRO A 61 -0.61 1.41 3.35
C PRO A 61 0.63 0.89 4.07
N TYR A 62 1.52 0.26 3.32
CA TYR A 62 2.85 -0.11 3.79
C TYR A 62 3.74 1.12 3.86
N GLU A 63 4.52 1.24 4.93
CA GLU A 63 5.60 2.21 5.00
C GLU A 63 6.84 1.60 4.36
N LEU A 64 7.12 2.00 3.12
CA LEU A 64 8.20 1.45 2.33
C LEU A 64 9.54 2.10 2.71
N ASN A 65 10.57 1.28 2.87
CA ASN A 65 11.94 1.76 3.04
C ASN A 65 12.54 2.25 1.70
N GLU A 66 13.76 2.79 1.74
CA GLU A 66 14.43 3.34 0.56
C GLU A 66 14.57 2.33 -0.59
N ASN A 67 14.99 1.10 -0.30
CA ASN A 67 15.13 0.05 -1.30
C ASN A 67 13.78 -0.36 -1.91
N GLN A 68 12.74 -0.48 -1.06
CA GLN A 68 11.39 -0.76 -1.52
C GLN A 68 10.86 0.37 -2.42
N GLN A 69 11.14 1.62 -2.07
CA GLN A 69 10.74 2.78 -2.88
C GLN A 69 11.44 2.80 -4.24
N ILE A 70 12.75 2.51 -4.29
CA ILE A 70 13.51 2.40 -5.55
C ILE A 70 12.87 1.37 -6.50
N VAL A 71 12.51 0.20 -5.98
CA VAL A 71 11.87 -0.86 -6.78
C VAL A 71 10.47 -0.45 -7.20
N LEU A 72 9.67 0.13 -6.30
CA LEU A 72 8.32 0.59 -6.61
C LEU A 72 8.30 1.68 -7.69
N ASP A 73 9.18 2.66 -7.60
CA ASP A 73 9.25 3.76 -8.57
C ASP A 73 9.63 3.25 -9.96
N TRP A 74 10.49 2.24 -10.04
CA TRP A 74 10.81 1.58 -11.30
C TRP A 74 9.63 0.79 -11.87
N LEU A 75 8.84 0.12 -11.01
CA LEU A 75 7.63 -0.59 -11.44
C LEU A 75 6.56 0.36 -12.00
N LYS A 76 6.50 1.58 -11.49
CA LYS A 76 5.60 2.65 -11.95
C LYS A 76 6.08 3.38 -13.20
N TYR A 77 7.29 3.08 -13.70
CA TYR A 77 7.87 3.83 -14.80
C TYR A 77 6.99 3.73 -16.07
N PRO A 78 6.75 4.84 -16.78
CA PRO A 78 5.82 4.84 -17.92
C PRO A 78 6.21 3.81 -18.98
N LEU A 79 5.23 3.04 -19.44
CA LEU A 79 5.43 1.96 -20.41
C LEU A 79 6.09 2.44 -21.71
N ASN A 80 5.85 3.70 -22.09
CA ASN A 80 6.26 4.30 -23.37
C ASN A 80 7.67 4.91 -23.37
N ASP A 81 8.29 5.09 -22.19
CA ASP A 81 9.52 5.88 -22.05
C ASP A 81 10.80 5.02 -21.94
N ILE A 82 10.71 3.71 -22.15
CA ILE A 82 11.88 2.80 -22.10
C ILE A 82 12.27 2.35 -23.51
N PRO A 83 13.43 2.77 -24.04
CA PRO A 83 13.94 2.29 -25.32
C PRO A 83 14.20 0.77 -25.28
N ASN A 84 13.81 0.04 -26.33
CA ASN A 84 14.02 -1.42 -26.52
C ASN A 84 13.34 -2.36 -25.50
N ARG A 85 12.01 -2.35 -25.36
CA ARG A 85 11.31 -3.37 -24.57
C ARG A 85 10.21 -4.12 -25.31
N PHE A 86 10.20 -5.45 -25.10
CA PHE A 86 9.18 -6.42 -25.51
C PHE A 86 7.86 -6.34 -24.69
N ALA A 87 7.62 -5.24 -23.98
CA ALA A 87 6.72 -5.21 -22.82
C ALA A 87 5.62 -4.15 -22.95
N GLU A 88 4.44 -4.55 -23.40
CA GLU A 88 3.26 -3.67 -23.53
C GLU A 88 2.44 -3.54 -22.23
N ASN A 89 2.88 -4.16 -21.11
CA ASN A 89 2.12 -4.17 -19.86
C ASN A 89 3.00 -4.25 -18.60
N TYR A 90 2.39 -3.91 -17.47
CA TYR A 90 3.02 -3.92 -16.14
C TYR A 90 3.54 -5.29 -15.68
N PHE A 91 2.99 -6.40 -16.18
CA PHE A 91 3.47 -7.74 -15.82
C PHE A 91 4.88 -8.01 -16.34
N ALA A 92 5.19 -7.49 -17.52
CA ALA A 92 6.53 -7.59 -18.08
C ALA A 92 7.58 -6.80 -17.26
N TYR A 93 7.19 -5.71 -16.59
CA TYR A 93 8.09 -4.98 -15.68
C TYR A 93 8.42 -5.83 -14.46
N VAL A 94 7.43 -6.45 -13.82
CA VAL A 94 7.67 -7.38 -12.72
C VAL A 94 8.58 -8.53 -13.18
N THR A 95 8.37 -9.04 -14.39
CA THR A 95 9.21 -10.11 -14.98
C THR A 95 10.65 -9.65 -15.18
N CYS A 96 10.89 -8.41 -15.61
CA CYS A 96 12.25 -7.86 -15.73
C CYS A 96 13.01 -7.81 -14.40
N LEU A 97 12.35 -7.62 -13.24
CA LEU A 97 13.02 -7.75 -11.93
C LEU A 97 13.50 -9.18 -11.71
N PHE A 98 12.60 -10.14 -11.91
CA PHE A 98 12.89 -11.56 -11.65
C PHE A 98 13.95 -12.13 -12.58
N LEU A 99 14.01 -11.64 -13.83
CA LEU A 99 15.01 -12.06 -14.81
C LEU A 99 16.34 -11.32 -14.69
N GLY A 100 16.48 -10.36 -13.76
CA GLY A 100 17.71 -9.57 -13.64
C GLY A 100 17.92 -8.59 -14.80
N GLN A 101 16.82 -8.09 -15.40
CA GLN A 101 16.81 -7.22 -16.59
C GLN A 101 16.37 -5.78 -16.24
N ALA A 102 16.48 -5.38 -14.97
CA ALA A 102 16.27 -4.01 -14.52
C ALA A 102 17.63 -3.27 -14.41
N PRO A 103 17.63 -1.92 -14.31
CA PRO A 103 18.86 -1.17 -14.05
C PRO A 103 19.57 -1.63 -12.79
N ASP A 104 20.90 -1.58 -12.76
CA ASP A 104 21.73 -2.07 -11.65
C ASP A 104 21.29 -1.55 -10.27
N LYS A 105 20.92 -0.26 -10.18
CA LYS A 105 20.44 0.34 -8.93
C LYS A 105 19.18 -0.37 -8.41
N VAL A 106 18.26 -0.70 -9.32
CA VAL A 106 16.99 -1.38 -9.00
C VAL A 106 17.25 -2.83 -8.62
N LEU A 107 18.14 -3.52 -9.34
CA LEU A 107 18.49 -4.90 -9.03
C LEU A 107 19.15 -5.03 -7.66
N LYS A 108 20.08 -4.14 -7.33
CA LYS A 108 20.71 -4.12 -5.99
C LYS A 108 19.68 -3.87 -4.90
N ALA A 109 18.83 -2.86 -5.07
CA ALA A 109 17.75 -2.57 -4.12
C ALA A 109 16.83 -3.78 -3.93
N TYR A 110 16.42 -4.45 -5.02
CA TYR A 110 15.57 -5.64 -4.98
C TYR A 110 16.23 -6.83 -4.28
N GLN A 111 17.53 -7.07 -4.51
CA GLN A 111 18.30 -8.15 -3.88
C GLN A 111 18.46 -7.97 -2.36
N GLU A 112 18.42 -6.74 -1.87
CA GLU A 112 18.50 -6.43 -0.44
C GLU A 112 17.14 -6.54 0.28
N LEU A 113 16.04 -6.74 -0.45
CA LEU A 113 14.72 -6.91 0.15
C LEU A 113 14.53 -8.30 0.74
N SER A 114 13.92 -8.36 1.93
CA SER A 114 13.39 -9.61 2.45
C SER A 114 12.19 -10.10 1.61
N PRO A 115 11.82 -11.39 1.67
CA PRO A 115 10.63 -11.89 0.99
C PRO A 115 9.36 -11.12 1.35
N GLU A 116 9.20 -10.71 2.61
CA GLU A 116 8.09 -9.88 3.06
C GLU A 116 8.13 -8.54 2.34
N GLN A 117 9.26 -7.84 2.35
CA GLN A 117 9.40 -6.53 1.71
C GLN A 117 9.15 -6.57 0.21
N GLN A 118 9.50 -7.66 -0.48
CA GLN A 118 9.15 -7.88 -1.89
C GLN A 118 7.63 -7.93 -2.08
N LEU A 119 6.90 -8.65 -1.21
CA LEU A 119 5.44 -8.68 -1.25
C LEU A 119 4.81 -7.32 -0.95
N GLU A 120 5.39 -6.54 -0.04
CA GLU A 120 4.91 -5.18 0.26
C GLU A 120 5.04 -4.25 -0.95
N VAL A 121 6.16 -4.34 -1.69
CA VAL A 121 6.35 -3.59 -2.94
C VAL A 121 5.33 -4.00 -4.00
N LEU A 122 5.09 -5.30 -4.17
CA LEU A 122 4.08 -5.79 -5.12
C LEU A 122 2.66 -5.38 -4.73
N ALA A 123 2.34 -5.37 -3.43
CA ALA A 123 1.05 -4.90 -2.93
C ALA A 123 0.88 -3.39 -3.17
N ALA A 124 1.90 -2.58 -2.87
CA ALA A 124 1.88 -1.14 -3.13
C ALA A 124 1.77 -0.83 -4.64
N PHE A 125 2.44 -1.63 -5.48
CA PHE A 125 2.36 -1.52 -6.93
C PHE A 125 0.96 -1.86 -7.45
N ALA A 126 0.34 -2.94 -6.95
CA ALA A 126 -1.01 -3.32 -7.33
C ALA A 126 -2.06 -2.27 -6.91
N GLU A 127 -1.93 -1.69 -5.71
CA GLU A 127 -2.82 -0.61 -5.28
C GLU A 127 -2.65 0.65 -6.13
N TRP A 128 -1.42 1.01 -6.51
CA TRP A 128 -1.19 2.11 -7.44
C TRP A 128 -1.80 1.84 -8.83
N GLY A 129 -1.57 0.66 -9.41
CA GLY A 129 -2.09 0.33 -10.74
C GLY A 129 -3.63 0.33 -10.81
N LYS A 130 -4.31 0.01 -9.70
CA LYS A 130 -5.78 0.14 -9.62
C LYS A 130 -6.25 1.59 -9.60
N LYS A 131 -5.47 2.52 -9.06
CA LYS A 131 -5.80 3.96 -9.06
C LYS A 131 -5.67 4.54 -10.47
N GLU A 132 -4.56 4.28 -11.17
CA GLU A 132 -4.33 4.79 -12.53
C GLU A 132 -5.31 4.28 -13.58
N VAL A 133 -5.80 3.04 -13.45
CA VAL A 133 -6.78 2.46 -14.41
C VAL A 133 -8.22 2.94 -14.14
N ALA A 134 -8.46 3.52 -12.96
CA ALA A 134 -9.77 4.05 -12.59
C ALA A 134 -9.97 5.53 -13.00
N GLU A 135 -8.90 6.19 -13.49
CA GLU A 135 -8.90 7.56 -14.03
C GLU A 135 -8.89 7.56 -15.57
#